data_AF-U6GBI9-F1
#
_entry.id   AF-U6GBI9-F1
#
_cell.length_a   1.000
_cell.length_b   1.000
_cell.length_c   1.000
_cell.angle_alpha   90.00
_cell.angle_beta   90.00
_cell.angle_gamma   90.00
#
_symmetry.space_group_name_H-M   'P 1'
#
loop_
_entity.id
_entity.type
_entity.pdbx_description
1 polymer ?
#
loop_
_entity_poly.entity_id
_entity_poly.type
_entity_poly.pdbx_seq_one_letter_code
_entity_poly.pdbx_strand_id
1 'polypeptide(L)'
;MLIKVETSNFHLPGSRDPTKWNGPFTFALLADPQLGLFKNNHSWEEELQQVQDCIAASAALQPQPAFILVLGDLVHAPVPAHNSGPNAEAIRTVRDQQARDLQMVLDKPSGDVPVAQ
;
A
#
# COMPACT_ATOMS: atom_id res chain seq x y z
N MET A 1 -18.03 1.31 -8.06
CA MET A 1 -17.02 2.20 -7.46
C MET A 1 -17.36 2.37 -5.99
N LEU A 2 -16.51 1.87 -5.09
CA LEU A 2 -16.66 2.08 -3.65
C LEU A 2 -15.75 3.26 -3.28
N ILE A 3 -16.31 4.31 -2.69
CA ILE A 3 -15.52 5.44 -2.18
C ILE A 3 -15.40 5.25 -0.67
N LYS A 4 -14.19 4.94 -0.20
CA LYS A 4 -13.86 4.99 1.23
C LYS A 4 -13.18 6.34 1.49
N VAL A 5 -13.75 7.14 2.39
CA VAL A 5 -13.11 8.36 2.88
C VAL A 5 -12.57 8.04 4.26
N GLU A 6 -11.26 8.11 4.42
CA GLU A 6 -10.58 7.94 5.69
C GLU A 6 -9.82 9.21 6.00
N THR A 7 -9.94 9.70 7.24
CA THR A 7 -9.22 10.88 7.70
C THR A 7 -8.18 10.42 8.70
N SER A 8 -6.94 10.41 8.25
CA SER A 8 -5.78 10.07 9.08
C SER A 8 -4.95 11.33 9.28
N ASN A 9 -4.53 11.59 10.52
CA ASN A 9 -3.65 12.71 10.82
C ASN A 9 -2.24 12.41 10.29
N PHE A 10 -1.99 12.78 9.03
CA PHE A 10 -0.69 12.63 8.41
C PHE A 10 0.21 13.82 8.76
N HIS A 11 1.22 13.58 9.61
CA HIS A 11 2.17 14.60 9.98
C HIS A 11 3.39 14.51 9.07
N LEU A 12 3.53 15.50 8.18
CA LEU A 12 4.73 15.65 7.38
C LEU A 12 5.93 15.93 8.32
N PRO A 13 7.02 15.15 8.24
CA PRO A 13 8.23 15.44 9.00
C PRO A 13 8.68 16.89 8.79
N GLY A 14 8.87 17.63 9.89
CA GLY A 14 9.26 19.05 9.86
C GLY A 14 8.11 20.06 9.73
N SER A 15 6.86 19.64 9.54
CA SER A 15 5.71 20.54 9.58
C SER A 15 5.39 20.99 11.00
N ARG A 16 5.32 22.30 11.23
CA ARG A 16 4.94 22.89 12.54
C ARG A 16 3.44 23.08 12.71
N ASP A 17 2.70 23.14 11.59
CA ASP A 17 1.26 23.34 11.54
C ASP A 17 0.69 22.47 10.41
N PRO A 18 -0.04 21.38 10.72
CA PRO A 18 -0.58 20.47 9.70
C PRO A 18 -1.67 21.12 8.85
N THR A 19 -2.17 22.30 9.23
CA THR A 19 -3.19 23.04 8.46
C THR A 19 -2.59 24.05 7.48
N LYS A 20 -1.25 24.22 7.47
CA LYS A 20 -0.56 25.18 6.61
C LYS A 20 0.47 24.51 5.72
N TRP A 21 0.45 24.90 4.45
CA TRP A 21 1.47 24.52 3.49
C TRP A 21 2.79 25.26 3.78
N ASN A 22 3.87 24.51 4.03
CA ASN A 22 5.16 25.08 4.44
C ASN A 22 6.20 25.17 3.31
N GLY A 23 5.88 24.75 2.08
CA GLY A 23 6.80 24.78 0.94
C GLY A 23 6.73 23.54 0.07
N PRO A 24 7.47 23.49 -1.06
CA PRO A 24 7.52 22.33 -1.94
C PRO A 24 8.07 21.10 -1.20
N PHE A 25 7.57 19.92 -1.57
CA PHE A 25 8.09 18.64 -1.12
C PHE A 25 8.14 17.63 -2.25
N THR A 26 8.92 16.57 -2.06
CA THR A 26 8.95 15.39 -2.92
C THR A 26 8.22 14.26 -2.22
N PHE A 27 7.51 13.43 -2.98
CA PHE A 27 6.88 12.21 -2.49
C PHE A 27 7.09 11.10 -3.54
N ALA A 28 7.02 9.85 -3.11
CA ALA A 28 7.06 8.71 -4.02
C ALA A 28 5.66 8.08 -4.14
N LEU A 29 5.36 7.55 -5.32
CA LEU A 29 4.12 6.85 -5.62
C LEU A 29 4.49 5.50 -6.22
N LEU A 30 4.11 4.44 -5.51
CA LEU A 30 4.20 3.06 -5.94
C LEU A 30 2.79 2.62 -6.35
N ALA A 31 2.69 1.81 -7.39
CA ALA A 31 1.39 1.41 -7.91
C ALA A 31 1.29 -0.08 -8.23
N ASP A 32 0.05 -0.58 -8.14
CA ASP A 32 -0.39 -1.91 -8.56
C ASP A 32 0.50 -3.08 -8.07
N PRO A 33 0.76 -3.21 -6.74
CA PRO A 33 1.45 -4.38 -6.19
C PRO A 33 0.85 -5.72 -6.64
N GLN A 34 -0.49 -5.74 -6.79
CA GLN A 34 -1.28 -6.83 -7.34
C GLN A 34 -0.94 -8.20 -6.73
N LEU A 35 -0.85 -8.25 -5.40
CA LEU A 35 -0.43 -9.44 -4.66
C LEU A 35 -1.22 -10.68 -5.09
N GLY A 36 -0.51 -11.72 -5.54
CA GLY A 36 -1.08 -12.98 -5.97
C GLY A 36 -1.29 -13.09 -7.48
N LEU A 37 -1.01 -12.04 -8.26
CA LEU A 37 -1.09 -12.10 -9.71
C LEU A 37 -0.16 -13.17 -10.28
N PHE A 38 1.10 -13.21 -9.84
CA PHE A 38 2.12 -14.03 -10.49
C PHE A 38 1.85 -15.53 -10.34
N LYS A 39 1.33 -15.94 -9.19
CA LYS A 39 1.04 -17.34 -8.86
C LYS A 39 -0.45 -17.65 -8.79
N ASN A 40 -1.30 -16.80 -9.37
CA ASN A 40 -2.76 -16.97 -9.38
C ASN A 40 -3.33 -17.26 -7.98
N ASN A 41 -2.95 -16.43 -7.00
CA ASN A 41 -3.33 -16.48 -5.59
C ASN A 41 -2.83 -17.70 -4.79
N HIS A 42 -1.95 -18.55 -5.34
CA HIS A 42 -1.34 -19.64 -4.57
C HIS A 42 -0.22 -19.17 -3.61
N SER A 43 0.47 -18.07 -3.96
CA SER A 43 1.42 -17.35 -3.11
C SER A 43 1.57 -15.90 -3.61
N TRP A 44 2.18 -15.05 -2.79
CA TRP A 44 2.48 -13.65 -3.11
C TRP A 44 3.76 -13.16 -2.43
N GLU A 45 4.69 -14.08 -2.12
CA GLU A 45 5.95 -13.76 -1.44
C GLU A 45 6.85 -12.90 -2.33
N GLU A 46 6.88 -13.17 -3.63
CA GLU A 46 7.65 -12.38 -4.59
C GLU A 46 7.12 -10.94 -4.72
N GLU A 47 5.80 -10.75 -4.75
CA GLU A 47 5.19 -9.41 -4.76
C GLU A 47 5.45 -8.67 -3.43
N LEU A 48 5.37 -9.36 -2.28
CA LEU A 48 5.71 -8.75 -0.99
C LEU A 48 7.16 -8.28 -0.93
N GLN A 49 8.10 -9.09 -1.44
CA GLN A 49 9.51 -8.71 -1.48
C GLN A 49 9.73 -7.51 -2.41
N GLN A 50 9.08 -7.48 -3.58
CA GLN A 50 9.15 -6.36 -4.50
C GLN A 50 8.63 -5.06 -3.88
N VAL A 51 7.52 -5.11 -3.14
CA VAL A 51 7.00 -3.93 -2.41
C VAL A 51 8.03 -3.44 -1.38
N GLN A 52 8.64 -4.35 -0.61
CA GLN A 52 9.68 -3.98 0.36
C GLN A 52 10.88 -3.31 -0.30
N ASP A 53 11.37 -3.89 -1.40
CA ASP A 53 12.52 -3.36 -2.14
C ASP A 53 12.21 -2.00 -2.77
N CYS A 54 11.00 -1.82 -3.33
CA CYS A 54 10.55 -0.54 -3.87
C CYS A 54 10.42 0.55 -2.80
N ILE A 55 9.91 0.21 -1.62
CA ILE A 55 9.84 1.13 -0.48
C ILE A 55 11.25 1.56 -0.05
N ALA A 56 12.15 0.59 0.13
CA ALA A 56 13.53 0.86 0.54
C ALA A 56 14.29 1.72 -0.50
N ALA A 57 14.15 1.40 -1.78
CA ALA A 57 14.74 2.19 -2.86
C ALA A 57 14.18 3.61 -2.90
N SER A 58 12.88 3.77 -2.72
CA SER A 58 12.22 5.09 -2.72
C SER A 58 12.68 5.95 -1.55
N ALA A 59 12.80 5.37 -0.34
CA ALA A 59 13.25 6.07 0.85
C ALA A 59 14.72 6.55 0.76
N ALA A 60 15.52 5.94 -0.11
CA ALA A 60 16.93 6.27 -0.34
C ALA A 60 17.16 7.33 -1.44
N LEU A 61 16.11 7.75 -2.16
CA LEU A 61 16.23 8.77 -3.21
C LEU A 61 16.63 10.13 -2.65
N GLN A 62 17.25 10.98 -3.50
CA GLN A 62 17.55 12.37 -3.18
C GLN A 62 16.89 13.32 -4.19
N PRO A 63 16.13 14.34 -3.73
CA PRO A 63 15.78 14.61 -2.33
C PRO A 63 14.93 13.48 -1.71
N GLN A 64 15.11 13.22 -0.41
CA GLN A 64 14.35 12.18 0.30
C GLN A 64 12.86 12.50 0.23
N PRO A 65 12.00 11.54 -0.16
CA PRO A 65 10.57 11.74 -0.14
C PRO A 65 10.07 12.07 1.28
N ALA A 66 9.18 13.04 1.39
CA ALA A 66 8.51 13.33 2.66
C ALA A 66 7.60 12.18 3.09
N PHE A 67 7.10 11.39 2.12
CA PHE A 67 6.30 10.18 2.31
C PHE A 67 6.24 9.35 1.03
N ILE A 68 5.77 8.11 1.17
CA ILE A 68 5.53 7.16 0.09
C ILE A 68 4.05 6.76 0.10
N LEU A 69 3.41 6.80 -1.06
CA LEU A 69 2.05 6.27 -1.27
C LEU A 69 2.11 4.97 -2.08
N VAL A 70 1.31 3.99 -1.70
CA VAL A 70 1.11 2.73 -2.45
C VAL A 70 -0.37 2.64 -2.83
N LEU A 71 -0.68 2.62 -4.12
CA LEU A 71 -2.07 2.72 -4.60
C LEU A 71 -2.33 1.93 -5.88
N GLY A 72 -3.60 1.77 -6.26
CA GLY A 72 -3.96 0.95 -7.42
C GLY A 72 -3.78 -0.55 -7.16
N ASP A 73 -4.69 -1.36 -7.70
CA ASP A 73 -4.74 -2.84 -7.66
C ASP A 73 -3.82 -3.51 -6.61
N LEU A 74 -4.08 -3.22 -5.33
CA LEU A 74 -3.20 -3.60 -4.23
C LEU A 74 -3.09 -5.12 -4.09
N VAL A 75 -4.22 -5.80 -4.29
CA VAL A 75 -4.37 -7.25 -4.15
C VAL A 75 -5.05 -7.80 -5.39
N HIS A 76 -4.66 -9.01 -5.80
CA HIS A 76 -5.20 -9.63 -7.01
C HIS A 76 -6.57 -10.31 -6.78
N ALA A 77 -6.84 -10.79 -5.56
CA ALA A 77 -8.07 -11.52 -5.28
C ALA A 77 -9.31 -10.63 -5.50
N PRO A 78 -10.30 -11.11 -6.28
CA PRO A 78 -11.39 -10.27 -6.76
C PRO A 78 -12.31 -9.78 -5.64
N VAL A 79 -12.95 -8.63 -5.88
CA VAL A 79 -13.92 -8.07 -4.93
C VAL A 79 -15.13 -9.02 -4.83
N PRO A 80 -15.54 -9.42 -3.62
CA PRO A 80 -16.64 -10.37 -3.45
C PRO A 80 -18.01 -9.89 -3.95
N ALA A 81 -18.18 -8.59 -4.18
CA ALA A 81 -19.41 -8.02 -4.73
C ALA A 81 -19.80 -8.63 -6.10
N HIS A 82 -18.86 -9.26 -6.80
CA HIS A 82 -19.09 -9.96 -8.07
C HIS A 82 -19.17 -11.49 -7.93
N ASN A 83 -18.98 -12.04 -6.72
CA ASN A 83 -18.91 -13.48 -6.49
C ASN A 83 -19.90 -13.89 -5.37
N SER A 84 -21.12 -14.21 -5.76
CA SER A 84 -22.15 -14.82 -4.88
C SER A 84 -22.18 -16.35 -4.98
N GLY A 85 -21.20 -16.95 -5.69
CA GLY A 85 -21.11 -18.38 -5.91
C GLY A 85 -20.57 -19.16 -4.70
N PRO A 86 -20.51 -20.50 -4.78
CA PRO A 86 -20.08 -21.36 -3.68
C PRO A 86 -18.65 -21.08 -3.18
N ASN A 87 -17.81 -20.43 -3.99
CA ASN A 87 -16.42 -20.09 -3.66
C ASN A 87 -16.23 -18.68 -3.07
N ALA A 88 -17.32 -17.93 -2.84
CA ALA A 88 -17.26 -16.54 -2.38
C ALA A 88 -16.45 -16.36 -1.09
N GLU A 89 -16.62 -17.27 -0.13
CA GLU A 89 -15.94 -17.20 1.16
C GLU A 89 -14.45 -17.52 1.07
N ALA A 90 -14.07 -18.49 0.22
CA ALA A 90 -12.67 -18.80 -0.04
C ALA A 90 -11.96 -17.59 -0.68
N ILE A 91 -12.61 -16.94 -1.66
CA ILE A 91 -12.09 -15.73 -2.31
C ILE A 91 -11.94 -14.59 -1.29
N ARG A 92 -12.92 -14.38 -0.40
CA ARG A 92 -12.84 -13.40 0.69
C ARG A 92 -11.64 -13.67 1.59
N THR A 93 -11.48 -14.91 2.02
CA THR A 93 -10.36 -15.33 2.89
C THR A 93 -9.01 -15.01 2.27
N VAL A 94 -8.81 -15.33 0.98
CA VAL A 94 -7.58 -15.05 0.25
C VAL A 94 -7.35 -13.53 0.13
N ARG A 95 -8.38 -12.77 -0.26
CA ARG A 95 -8.31 -11.31 -0.37
C ARG A 95 -7.94 -10.66 0.95
N ASP A 96 -8.58 -11.08 2.04
CA ASP A 96 -8.32 -10.52 3.36
C ASP A 96 -6.92 -10.89 3.84
N GLN A 97 -6.39 -12.06 3.48
CA GLN A 97 -5.00 -12.43 3.76
C GLN A 97 -4.03 -11.55 2.97
N GLN A 98 -4.24 -11.36 1.67
CA GLN A 98 -3.40 -10.46 0.85
C GLN A 98 -3.39 -9.03 1.40
N ALA A 99 -4.55 -8.51 1.80
CA ALA A 99 -4.66 -7.17 2.37
C ALA A 99 -3.93 -7.05 3.72
N ARG A 100 -4.05 -8.07 4.59
CA ARG A 100 -3.30 -8.13 5.86
C ARG A 100 -1.79 -8.17 5.62
N ASP A 101 -1.34 -9.00 4.71
CA ASP A 101 0.09 -9.20 4.44
C ASP A 101 0.72 -7.97 3.81
N LEU A 102 0.01 -7.31 2.89
CA LEU A 102 0.42 -6.00 2.37
C LEU A 102 0.51 -4.98 3.49
N GLN A 103 -0.51 -4.85 4.34
CA GLN A 103 -0.48 -3.91 5.47
C GLN A 103 0.73 -4.15 6.38
N MET A 104 1.06 -5.41 6.69
CA MET A 104 2.24 -5.73 7.49
C MET A 104 3.56 -5.31 6.84
N VAL A 105 3.63 -5.27 5.51
CA VAL A 105 4.80 -4.75 4.78
C VAL A 105 4.83 -3.22 4.81
N LEU A 106 3.69 -2.57 4.64
CA LEU A 106 3.59 -1.10 4.68
C LEU A 106 3.86 -0.54 6.09
N ASP A 107 3.46 -1.28 7.13
CA ASP A 107 3.69 -0.91 8.53
C ASP A 107 5.15 -1.09 8.96
N LYS A 108 5.96 -1.85 8.20
CA LYS A 108 7.40 -1.91 8.42
C LYS A 108 7.98 -0.57 7.97
N PRO A 109 8.45 0.29 8.89
CA PRO A 109 8.98 1.58 8.51
C PRO A 109 10.16 1.39 7.56
N SER A 110 10.25 2.20 6.51
CA SER A 110 11.46 2.29 5.68
C SER A 110 12.62 3.01 6.41
N GLY A 111 12.51 3.19 7.73
CA GLY A 111 13.26 4.15 8.53
C GLY A 111 12.40 5.38 8.86
N ASP A 112 12.84 6.55 8.41
CA ASP A 112 12.27 7.87 8.76
C ASP A 112 11.17 8.37 7.81
N VAL A 113 10.92 7.66 6.70
CA VAL A 113 9.91 8.07 5.69
C VAL A 113 8.60 7.31 5.92
N PRO A 114 7.48 8.01 6.19
CA PRO A 114 6.18 7.35 6.36
C PRO A 114 5.68 6.72 5.05
N VAL A 115 5.04 5.56 5.16
CA VAL A 115 4.38 4.84 4.06
C VAL A 115 2.87 4.76 4.32
N ALA A 116 2.06 5.06 3.31
CA ALA A 116 0.59 4.98 3.40
C ALA A 116 -0.03 4.35 2.12
N GLN A 117 -1.26 3.86 2.25
CA GLN A 117 -2.08 3.30 1.16
C GLN A 117 -3.44 4.01 1.04
#